data_AF-A0A409WUQ1-F1
#
_entry.id   AF-A0A409WUQ1-F1
#
_cell.length_a   1.000
_cell.length_b   1.000
_cell.length_c   1.000
_cell.angle_alpha   90.00
_cell.angle_beta   90.00
_cell.angle_gamma   90.00
#
_symmetry.space_group_name_H-M   'P 1'
#
loop_
_entity.id
_entity.type
_entity.pdbx_description
1 polymer ?
#
loop_
_entity_poly.entity_id
_entity_poly.type
_entity_poly.pdbx_seq_one_letter_code
_entity_poly.pdbx_strand_id
1 'polypeptide(L)'
;MDEKLIRHASRQSMITDYYDLCLTFDLELALIWRSAWNRVKVLYIISRYLPLAIGAMLIAYRLSQAQCRIVSLELSSLLLDLGLGSAQAILALRTWAVWGKSRPLAIILIMSLSISWGVGTVCISIFVFSIKSTSLHICSNPNPFKLTYSVMLSLISIRAYAY
;
A
#
# COMPACT_ATOMS: atom_id res chain seq x y z
N MET A 1 9.16 6.52 -20.62
CA MET A 1 8.42 7.01 -19.43
C MET A 1 9.46 7.42 -18.41
N ASP A 2 9.67 8.73 -18.26
CA ASP A 2 10.89 9.25 -17.65
C ASP A 2 10.84 9.19 -16.12
N GLU A 3 11.90 8.68 -15.51
CA GLU A 3 12.02 8.52 -14.05
C GLU A 3 11.78 9.83 -13.28
N LYS A 4 12.12 10.98 -13.90
CA LYS A 4 11.87 12.30 -13.32
C LYS A 4 10.38 12.58 -13.14
N LEU A 5 9.55 12.24 -14.13
CA LEU A 5 8.10 12.44 -14.08
C LEU A 5 7.47 11.66 -12.93
N ILE A 6 7.90 10.42 -12.72
CA ILE A 6 7.40 9.56 -11.63
C ILE A 6 7.75 10.18 -10.26
N ARG A 7 8.97 10.72 -10.11
CA ARG A 7 9.41 11.39 -8.86
C ARG A 7 8.68 12.71 -8.60
N HIS A 8 8.27 13.44 -9.64
CA HIS A 8 7.47 14.65 -9.49
C HIS A 8 6.03 14.31 -9.11
N ALA A 9 5.44 13.31 -9.75
CA ALA A 9 4.09 12.85 -9.47
C ALA A 9 3.94 12.34 -8.01
N SER A 10 4.89 11.52 -7.53
CA SER A 10 4.82 11.00 -6.15
C SER A 10 4.93 12.10 -5.08
N ARG A 11 5.74 13.13 -5.34
CA ARG A 11 5.83 14.30 -4.45
C ARG A 11 4.54 15.10 -4.41
N GLN A 12 3.85 15.24 -5.54
CA GLN A 12 2.58 15.94 -5.60
C GLN A 12 1.50 15.21 -4.80
N SER A 13 1.40 13.89 -4.92
CA SER A 13 0.45 13.09 -4.13
C SER A 13 0.66 13.29 -2.63
N MET A 14 1.90 13.28 -2.15
CA MET A 14 2.21 13.54 -0.73
C MET A 14 1.73 14.91 -0.27
N ILE A 15 1.93 15.95 -1.07
CA ILE A 15 1.52 17.32 -0.69
C ILE A 15 0.00 17.42 -0.61
N THR A 16 -0.72 16.82 -1.55
CA THR A 16 -2.19 16.79 -1.55
C THR A 16 -2.71 16.05 -0.32
N ASP A 17 -2.13 14.90 0.02
CA ASP A 17 -2.53 14.12 1.19
C ASP A 17 -2.32 14.91 2.50
N TYR A 18 -1.21 15.64 2.62
CA TYR A 18 -0.94 16.52 3.78
C TYR A 18 -1.90 17.72 3.83
N TYR A 19 -2.24 18.30 2.69
CA TYR A 19 -3.15 19.43 2.62
C TYR A 19 -4.57 19.03 3.03
N ASP A 20 -5.06 17.91 2.51
CA ASP A 20 -6.34 17.33 2.91
C ASP A 20 -6.34 16.91 4.38
N LEU A 21 -5.21 16.43 4.90
CA LEU A 21 -5.03 16.12 6.31
C LEU A 21 -5.30 17.35 7.18
N CYS A 22 -4.60 18.45 6.91
CA CYS A 22 -4.72 19.71 7.66
C CYS A 22 -6.15 20.25 7.59
N LEU A 23 -6.77 20.23 6.42
CA LEU A 23 -8.11 20.78 6.22
C LEU A 23 -9.20 20.03 7.00
N THR A 24 -9.08 18.70 7.10
CA THR A 24 -10.07 17.88 7.82
C THR A 24 -9.73 17.60 9.28
N PHE A 25 -8.54 18.00 9.75
CA PHE A 25 -8.07 17.76 11.11
C PHE A 25 -8.96 18.34 12.21
N ASP A 26 -9.42 19.59 12.06
CA ASP A 26 -10.30 20.24 13.05
C ASP A 26 -11.65 19.53 13.19
N LEU A 27 -12.20 19.09 12.07
CA LEU A 27 -13.46 18.34 12.02
C LEU A 27 -13.29 16.95 12.65
N GLU A 28 -12.15 16.30 12.43
CA GLU A 28 -11.84 14.99 13.00
C GLU A 28 -11.60 15.03 14.50
N LEU A 29 -10.89 16.04 15.00
CA LEU A 29 -10.71 16.25 16.43
C LEU A 29 -12.05 16.41 17.14
N ALA A 30 -12.97 17.19 16.57
CA ALA A 30 -14.28 17.39 17.16
C ALA A 30 -15.18 16.13 17.12
N LEU A 31 -15.17 15.39 16.00
CA LEU A 31 -16.12 14.30 15.75
C LEU A 31 -15.60 12.92 16.20
N ILE A 32 -14.33 12.62 15.91
CA ILE A 32 -13.72 11.32 16.18
C ILE A 32 -13.29 11.25 17.63
N TRP A 33 -12.55 12.24 18.17
CA TRP A 33 -11.99 12.13 19.52
C TRP A 33 -13.03 12.17 20.64
N ARG A 34 -14.19 12.81 20.43
CA ARG A 34 -15.33 12.78 21.36
C ARG A 34 -16.16 11.50 21.30
N SER A 35 -16.11 10.74 20.21
CA SER A 35 -16.90 9.51 20.05
C SER A 35 -16.23 8.31 20.73
N ALA A 36 -17.04 7.36 21.23
CA ALA A 36 -16.55 6.10 21.80
C ALA A 36 -15.61 5.35 20.83
N TRP A 37 -14.62 4.66 21.37
CA TRP A 37 -13.67 3.86 20.60
C TRP A 37 -14.41 2.72 19.87
N ASN A 38 -14.41 2.76 18.54
CA ASN A 38 -15.00 1.75 17.68
C ASN A 38 -13.92 1.18 16.75
N ARG A 39 -14.05 -0.07 16.30
CA ARG A 39 -13.11 -0.73 15.36
C ARG A 39 -12.89 0.09 14.09
N VAL A 40 -13.93 0.82 13.66
CA VAL A 40 -13.88 1.75 12.52
C VAL A 40 -12.93 2.92 12.77
N LYS A 41 -12.87 3.47 13.99
CA LYS A 41 -11.96 4.56 14.37
C LYS A 41 -10.50 4.10 14.26
N VAL A 42 -10.20 2.90 14.72
CA VAL A 42 -8.84 2.33 14.64
C VAL A 42 -8.41 2.15 13.18
N LEU A 43 -9.29 1.57 12.36
CA LEU A 43 -9.03 1.39 10.93
C LEU A 43 -8.81 2.73 10.21
N TYR A 44 -9.57 3.74 10.59
CA TYR A 44 -9.48 5.08 10.04
C TYR A 44 -8.16 5.77 10.40
N ILE A 45 -7.73 5.68 11.67
CA ILE A 45 -6.45 6.23 12.12
C ILE A 45 -5.29 5.50 11.41
N ILE A 46 -5.35 4.17 11.30
CA ILE A 46 -4.33 3.40 10.57
C ILE A 46 -4.27 3.85 9.12
N SER A 47 -5.42 3.92 8.43
CA SER A 47 -5.53 4.36 7.03
C SER A 47 -4.85 5.70 6.77
N ARG A 48 -5.09 6.65 7.67
CA ARG A 48 -4.77 8.06 7.47
C ARG A 48 -3.36 8.43 7.93
N TYR A 49 -2.86 7.80 8.99
CA TYR A 49 -1.54 8.12 9.55
C TYR A 49 -0.42 7.21 9.01
N LEU A 50 -0.73 6.02 8.47
CA LEU A 50 0.29 5.15 7.86
C LEU A 50 1.03 5.81 6.69
N PRO A 51 0.35 6.39 5.67
CA PRO A 51 1.03 6.98 4.51
C PRO A 51 2.04 8.07 4.89
N LEU A 52 1.70 8.86 5.91
CA LEU A 52 2.56 9.93 6.45
C LEU A 52 3.80 9.37 7.14
N ALA A 53 3.61 8.34 7.97
CA ALA A 53 4.71 7.65 8.66
C ALA A 53 5.66 6.95 7.66
N ILE A 54 5.11 6.32 6.61
CA ILE A 54 5.88 5.70 5.53
C ILE A 54 6.72 6.76 4.81
N GLY A 55 6.10 7.88 4.43
CA GLY A 55 6.78 8.97 3.75
C GLY A 55 7.96 9.51 4.54
N ALA A 56 7.75 9.77 5.84
CA ALA A 56 8.81 10.22 6.75
C ALA A 56 9.91 9.17 6.92
N MET A 57 9.55 7.90 7.07
CA MET A 57 10.50 6.80 7.21
C MET A 57 11.34 6.61 5.94
N LEU A 58 10.73 6.61 4.75
CA LEU A 58 11.44 6.53 3.48
C LEU A 58 12.41 7.69 3.30
N ILE A 59 12.02 8.91 3.64
CA ILE A 59 12.89 10.09 3.56
C ILE A 59 14.07 9.94 4.53
N ALA A 60 13.83 9.52 5.76
CA ALA A 60 14.87 9.26 6.75
C ALA A 60 15.85 8.15 6.33
N TYR A 61 15.35 7.05 5.77
CA TYR A 61 16.18 5.95 5.25
C TYR A 61 16.99 6.36 4.01
N ARG A 62 16.43 7.21 3.13
CA ARG A 62 17.15 7.76 1.98
C ARG A 62 18.31 8.65 2.40
N LEU A 63 18.16 9.39 3.50
CA LEU A 63 19.21 10.25 4.07
C LEU A 63 20.30 9.45 4.81
N SER A 64 19.96 8.29 5.39
CA SER A 64 20.86 7.52 6.24
C SER A 64 21.85 6.60 5.51
N GLN A 65 21.75 6.43 4.17
CA GLN A 65 22.67 5.62 3.34
C GLN A 65 22.89 4.17 3.85
N ALA A 66 21.98 3.65 4.68
CA ALA A 66 22.07 2.32 5.26
C ALA A 66 21.64 1.25 4.25
N GLN A 67 22.49 0.24 4.10
CA GLN A 67 22.62 -0.72 2.99
C GLN A 67 21.45 -1.70 2.78
N CYS A 68 20.28 -1.50 3.39
CA CYS A 68 19.19 -2.48 3.35
C CYS A 68 18.01 -2.02 2.48
N ARG A 69 18.26 -1.91 1.16
CA ARG A 69 17.23 -1.60 0.16
C ARG A 69 16.09 -2.64 0.19
N ILE A 70 16.39 -3.89 0.53
CA ILE A 70 15.41 -5.00 0.61
C ILE A 70 14.44 -4.80 1.79
N VAL A 71 14.95 -4.51 2.99
CA VAL A 71 14.10 -4.27 4.17
C VAL A 71 13.22 -3.04 3.97
N SER A 72 13.74 -1.98 3.34
CA SER A 72 12.93 -0.81 3.03
C SER A 72 11.81 -1.10 2.03
N LEU A 73 12.00 -2.02 1.09
CA LEU A 73 11.00 -2.41 0.11
C LEU A 73 9.91 -3.26 0.75
N GLU A 74 10.28 -4.26 1.55
CA GLU A 74 9.34 -5.11 2.31
C GLU A 74 8.44 -4.27 3.24
N LEU A 75 9.05 -3.35 3.97
CA LEU A 75 8.31 -2.51 4.90
C LEU A 75 7.38 -1.54 4.15
N SER A 76 7.84 -0.94 3.06
CA SER A 76 7.02 -0.04 2.24
C SER A 76 5.84 -0.78 1.61
N SER A 77 6.04 -2.01 1.13
CA SER A 77 4.96 -2.78 0.50
C SER A 77 3.89 -3.22 1.49
N LEU A 78 4.28 -3.68 2.69
CA LEU A 78 3.32 -4.04 3.74
C LEU A 78 2.47 -2.85 4.18
N LEU A 79 3.10 -1.69 4.32
CA LEU A 79 2.40 -0.49 4.76
C LEU A 79 1.49 0.09 3.67
N LEU A 80 1.86 -0.05 2.39
CA LEU A 80 0.98 0.28 1.27
C LEU A 80 -0.25 -0.63 1.20
N ASP A 81 -0.07 -1.94 1.42
CA ASP A 81 -1.18 -2.89 1.49
C ASP A 81 -2.17 -2.56 2.61
N LEU A 82 -1.64 -2.26 3.80
CA LEU A 82 -2.46 -1.83 4.93
C LEU A 82 -3.22 -0.52 4.63
N GLY A 83 -2.56 0.43 3.97
CA GLY A 83 -3.16 1.69 3.53
C GLY A 83 -4.29 1.47 2.53
N LEU A 84 -4.03 0.75 1.44
CA LEU A 84 -5.02 0.43 0.41
C LEU A 84 -6.21 -0.31 1.00
N GLY A 85 -5.90 -1.30 1.83
CA GLY A 85 -6.90 -2.15 2.39
C GLY A 85 -7.83 -1.45 3.40
N SER A 86 -7.29 -0.52 4.18
CA SER A 86 -8.09 0.35 5.04
C SER A 86 -8.99 1.30 4.25
N ALA A 87 -8.52 1.82 3.09
CA ALA A 87 -9.33 2.63 2.19
C ALA A 87 -10.50 1.82 1.61
N GLN A 88 -10.26 0.56 1.21
CA GLN A 88 -11.34 -0.33 0.78
C GLN A 88 -12.38 -0.57 1.88
N ALA A 89 -11.94 -0.72 3.13
CA ALA A 89 -12.86 -0.90 4.27
C ALA A 89 -13.71 0.35 4.55
N ILE A 90 -13.15 1.56 4.40
CA ILE A 90 -13.91 2.82 4.52
C ILE A 90 -14.93 2.94 3.38
N LEU A 91 -14.53 2.62 2.15
CA LEU A 91 -15.42 2.61 0.99
C LEU A 91 -16.58 1.62 1.21
N ALA A 92 -16.27 0.42 1.70
CA ALA A 92 -17.25 -0.60 2.03
C ALA A 92 -18.23 -0.16 3.13
N LEU A 93 -17.73 0.56 4.14
CA LEU A 93 -18.59 1.09 5.20
C LEU A 93 -19.57 2.14 4.64
N ARG A 94 -19.10 3.02 3.75
CA ARG A 94 -19.95 4.04 3.12
C ARG A 94 -21.02 3.42 2.23
N THR A 95 -20.66 2.44 1.41
CA THR A 95 -21.63 1.74 0.55
C THR A 95 -22.66 0.98 1.40
N TRP A 96 -22.25 0.37 2.51
CA TRP A 96 -23.18 -0.28 3.45
C TRP A 96 -24.15 0.72 4.12
N ALA A 97 -23.68 1.92 4.46
CA ALA A 97 -24.52 2.96 5.05
C ALA A 97 -25.57 3.50 4.06
N VAL A 98 -25.20 3.70 2.78
CA VAL A 98 -26.12 4.16 1.74
C VAL A 98 -27.24 3.14 1.46
N TRP A 99 -26.94 1.84 1.54
CA TRP A 99 -27.90 0.77 1.28
C TRP A 99 -28.72 0.35 2.51
N GLY A 100 -28.90 1.24 3.48
CA GLY A 100 -29.80 1.00 4.61
C GLY A 100 -29.33 -0.12 5.55
N LYS A 101 -28.01 -0.39 5.63
CA LYS A 101 -27.41 -1.31 6.61
C LYS A 101 -27.88 -2.77 6.48
N SER A 102 -28.27 -3.21 5.29
CA SER A 102 -28.72 -4.59 5.08
C SER A 102 -27.61 -5.62 5.37
N ARG A 103 -27.94 -6.68 6.12
CA ARG A 103 -27.00 -7.75 6.51
C ARG A 103 -26.41 -8.54 5.32
N PRO A 104 -27.15 -8.89 4.25
CA PRO A 104 -26.57 -9.65 3.14
C PRO A 104 -25.50 -8.85 2.40
N LEU A 105 -25.66 -7.53 2.25
CA LEU A 105 -24.64 -6.69 1.66
C LEU A 105 -23.38 -6.67 2.51
N ALA A 106 -23.50 -6.53 3.85
CA ALA A 106 -22.32 -6.57 4.72
C ALA A 106 -21.46 -7.84 4.51
N ILE A 107 -22.10 -9.00 4.34
CA ILE A 107 -21.40 -10.27 4.09
C ILE A 107 -20.67 -10.24 2.75
N ILE A 108 -21.33 -9.80 1.68
CA ILE A 108 -20.73 -9.68 0.34
C ILE A 108 -19.52 -8.74 0.36
N LEU A 109 -19.65 -7.59 1.03
CA LEU A 109 -18.57 -6.61 1.13
C LEU A 109 -17.38 -7.16 1.92
N ILE A 110 -17.60 -7.85 3.04
CA ILE A 110 -16.52 -8.46 3.82
C ILE A 110 -15.81 -9.56 3.01
N MET A 111 -16.56 -10.35 2.25
CA MET A 111 -15.99 -11.37 1.37
C MET A 111 -15.13 -10.75 0.26
N SER A 112 -15.63 -9.72 -0.42
CA SER A 112 -14.85 -9.05 -1.48
C SER A 112 -13.60 -8.37 -0.93
N LEU A 113 -13.69 -7.77 0.26
CA LEU A 113 -12.53 -7.17 0.94
C LEU A 113 -11.47 -8.21 1.26
N SER A 114 -11.87 -9.33 1.86
CA SER A 114 -10.94 -10.40 2.26
C SER A 114 -10.24 -11.02 1.05
N ILE A 115 -10.97 -11.23 -0.06
CA ILE A 115 -10.41 -11.73 -1.31
C ILE A 115 -9.43 -10.71 -1.90
N SER A 116 -9.83 -9.44 -2.03
CA SER A 116 -8.98 -8.40 -2.61
C SER A 116 -7.69 -8.19 -1.82
N TRP A 117 -7.77 -8.20 -0.49
CA TRP A 117 -6.60 -8.13 0.37
C TRP A 117 -5.70 -9.34 0.17
N GLY A 118 -6.24 -10.56 0.25
CA GLY A 118 -5.46 -11.78 0.11
C GLY A 118 -4.72 -11.87 -1.21
N VAL A 119 -5.37 -11.48 -2.32
CA VAL A 119 -4.73 -11.40 -3.64
C VAL A 119 -3.59 -10.38 -3.63
N GLY A 120 -3.82 -9.18 -3.07
CA GLY A 120 -2.80 -8.14 -2.96
C GLY A 120 -1.55 -8.62 -2.23
N THR A 121 -1.71 -9.22 -1.04
CA THR A 121 -0.58 -9.70 -0.24
C THR A 121 0.21 -10.80 -0.95
N VAL A 122 -0.46 -11.71 -1.66
CA VAL A 122 0.19 -12.79 -2.40
C VAL A 122 1.00 -12.22 -3.56
N CYS A 123 0.42 -11.32 -4.36
CA CYS A 123 1.11 -10.67 -5.47
C CYS A 123 2.36 -9.92 -5.01
N ILE A 124 2.26 -9.17 -3.91
CA ILE A 124 3.38 -8.40 -3.36
C ILE A 124 4.46 -9.32 -2.78
N SER A 125 4.08 -10.40 -2.11
CA SER A 125 5.04 -11.38 -1.60
C SER A 125 5.86 -12.02 -2.73
N ILE A 126 5.20 -12.37 -3.85
CA ILE A 126 5.86 -12.90 -5.05
C ILE A 126 6.82 -11.86 -5.64
N PHE A 127 6.39 -10.59 -5.71
CA PHE A 127 7.20 -9.51 -6.26
C PHE A 127 8.46 -9.24 -5.43
N VAL A 128 8.32 -9.13 -4.11
CA VAL A 128 9.43 -8.96 -3.17
C VAL A 128 10.40 -10.13 -3.26
N PHE A 129 9.88 -11.36 -3.27
CA PHE A 129 10.71 -12.56 -3.40
C PHE A 129 11.50 -12.58 -4.70
N SER A 130 10.88 -12.15 -5.81
CA SER A 130 11.54 -12.04 -7.13
C SER A 130 12.69 -11.03 -7.11
N ILE A 131 12.52 -9.89 -6.44
CA ILE A 131 13.58 -8.88 -6.28
C ILE A 131 14.72 -9.43 -5.42
N LYS A 132 14.40 -10.14 -4.34
CA LYS A 132 15.39 -10.74 -3.44
C LYS A 132 16.23 -11.80 -4.16
N SER A 133 15.59 -12.68 -4.92
CA SER A 133 16.25 -13.70 -5.75
C SER A 133 17.18 -13.08 -6.80
N THR A 134 16.69 -12.04 -7.49
CA THR A 134 17.47 -11.30 -8.49
C THR A 134 18.72 -10.64 -7.90
N SER A 135 18.57 -10.01 -6.73
CA SER A 135 19.66 -9.32 -6.04
C SER A 135 20.75 -10.29 -5.57
N LEU A 136 20.38 -11.49 -5.12
CA LEU A 136 21.31 -12.56 -4.76
C LEU A 136 22.06 -13.11 -5.98
N HIS A 137 21.37 -13.27 -7.11
CA HIS A 137 21.96 -13.83 -8.33
C HIS A 137 22.97 -12.88 -8.99
N ILE A 138 22.76 -11.57 -8.91
CA ILE A 138 23.70 -10.54 -9.41
C ILE A 138 25.02 -10.56 -8.64
N CYS A 139 24.99 -10.80 -7.33
CA CYS A 139 26.21 -10.88 -6.51
C CYS A 139 26.98 -12.20 -6.73
N SER A 140 26.31 -13.26 -7.18
CA SER A 140 26.93 -14.57 -7.37
C SER A 140 27.42 -14.84 -8.79
N ASN A 141 26.80 -14.25 -9.84
CA ASN A 141 27.25 -14.45 -11.22
C ASN A 141 26.80 -13.29 -12.14
N PRO A 142 27.70 -12.49 -12.73
CA PRO A 142 27.37 -11.26 -13.46
C PRO A 142 26.84 -11.52 -14.90
N ASN A 143 26.10 -12.61 -15.12
CA ASN A 143 25.65 -13.02 -16.46
C ASN A 143 24.34 -12.31 -16.82
N PRO A 144 24.32 -11.37 -17.78
CA PRO A 144 23.14 -10.55 -18.07
C PRO A 144 21.97 -11.35 -18.67
N PHE A 145 22.23 -12.48 -19.34
CA PHE A 145 21.22 -13.25 -20.05
C PHE A 145 20.21 -14.00 -19.15
N LYS A 146 20.61 -14.47 -17.96
CA LYS A 146 19.67 -15.15 -17.04
C LYS A 146 18.75 -14.16 -16.32
N LEU A 147 19.19 -12.91 -16.16
CA LEU A 147 18.45 -11.82 -15.52
C LEU A 147 17.17 -11.48 -16.30
N THR A 148 17.27 -11.42 -17.63
CA THR A 148 16.16 -11.13 -18.53
C THR A 148 15.05 -12.19 -18.47
N TYR A 149 15.39 -13.48 -18.30
CA TYR A 149 14.38 -14.55 -18.22
C TYR A 149 13.59 -14.54 -16.91
N SER A 150 14.23 -14.30 -15.77
CA SER A 150 13.54 -14.26 -14.47
C SER A 150 12.64 -13.02 -14.33
N VAL A 151 13.11 -11.87 -14.84
CA VAL A 151 12.30 -10.65 -14.92
C VAL A 151 11.15 -10.79 -15.92
N MET A 152 11.37 -11.44 -17.07
CA MET A 152 10.27 -11.73 -18.01
C MET A 152 9.24 -12.69 -17.42
N LEU A 153 9.65 -13.76 -16.73
CA LEU A 153 8.71 -14.71 -16.12
C LEU A 153 7.84 -14.06 -15.04
N SER A 154 8.42 -13.21 -14.19
CA SER A 154 7.66 -12.44 -13.20
C SER A 154 6.71 -11.42 -13.85
N LEU A 155 7.12 -10.74 -14.92
CA LEU A 155 6.24 -9.86 -15.70
C LEU A 155 5.12 -10.61 -16.43
N ILE A 156 5.38 -11.83 -16.89
CA ILE A 156 4.37 -12.71 -17.51
C ILE A 156 3.35 -13.17 -16.47
N SER A 157 3.77 -13.54 -15.26
CA SER A 157 2.85 -13.88 -14.17
C SER A 157 1.99 -12.68 -13.73
N ILE A 158 2.55 -11.48 -13.70
CA ILE A 158 1.80 -10.25 -13.40
C ILE A 158 0.79 -9.94 -14.51
N ARG A 159 1.17 -10.09 -15.78
CA ARG A 159 0.24 -9.95 -16.91
C ARG A 159 -0.83 -11.03 -16.91
N ALA A 160 -0.50 -12.28 -16.61
CA ALA A 160 -1.47 -13.38 -16.57
C ALA A 160 -2.51 -13.25 -15.47
N TYR A 161 -2.23 -12.48 -14.41
CA TYR A 161 -3.20 -12.16 -13.35
C TYR A 161 -4.04 -10.90 -13.64
N ALA A 162 -3.68 -10.12 -14.66
CA ALA A 162 -4.36 -8.88 -15.04
C ALA A 162 -5.41 -9.07 -16.17
N TYR A 163 -5.57 -10.29 -16.69
CA TYR A 163 -6.62 -10.70 -17.62
C TYR A 163 -7.52 -11.75 -16.95
#